data_AF-A0A1G9CDF3-F1
#
_entry.id   AF-A0A1G9CDF3-F1
#
_cell.length_a   1.000
_cell.length_b   1.000
_cell.length_c   1.000
_cell.angle_alpha   90.00
_cell.angle_beta   90.00
_cell.angle_gamma   90.00
#
_symmetry.space_group_name_H-M   'P 1'
#
loop_
_entity.id
_entity.type
_entity.pdbx_description
1 polymer ?
#
loop_
_entity_poly.entity_id
_entity_poly.type
_entity_poly.pdbx_seq_one_letter_code
_entity_poly.pdbx_strand_id
1 'polypeptide(L)'
;MFFKGNKEALDLLGNAATIGTHLVCSTFVGMAIGWYLDKWLGTKPWFLLIFLLFGIGAGFKNVFDEVQKIQRKDQGKGPGSNNES
;
A
#
# COMPACT_ATOMS: atom_id res chain seq x y z
N MET A 1 6.60 -39.32 13.11
CA MET A 1 6.31 -38.39 12.00
C MET A 1 5.41 -37.25 12.51
N PHE A 2 5.90 -36.39 13.43
CA PHE A 2 5.09 -35.38 14.15
C PHE A 2 5.60 -33.93 14.04
N PHE A 3 6.73 -33.67 13.37
CA PHE A 3 7.40 -32.35 13.36
C PHE A 3 7.10 -31.46 12.14
N LYS A 4 6.24 -31.90 11.21
CA LYS A 4 6.04 -31.17 9.93
C LYS A 4 5.03 -30.00 10.06
N GLY A 5 4.11 -30.05 11.02
CA GLY A 5 3.09 -29.01 11.23
C GLY A 5 3.61 -27.68 11.79
N ASN A 6 4.73 -27.67 12.53
CA ASN A 6 5.26 -26.44 13.12
C ASN A 6 6.02 -25.54 12.12
N LYS A 7 6.56 -26.11 11.04
CA LYS A 7 7.38 -25.34 10.09
C LYS A 7 6.52 -24.35 9.31
N GLU A 8 5.34 -24.78 8.84
CA GLU A 8 4.43 -23.89 8.10
C GLU A 8 3.87 -22.77 8.98
N ALA A 9 3.51 -23.05 10.23
CA ALA A 9 3.09 -22.00 11.17
C ALA A 9 4.23 -21.01 11.45
N LEU A 10 5.46 -21.49 11.61
CA LEU A 10 6.64 -20.63 11.79
C LEU A 10 6.98 -19.83 10.53
N ASP A 11 6.82 -20.41 9.34
CA ASP A 11 7.07 -19.75 8.05
C ASP A 11 6.01 -18.66 7.79
N LEU A 12 4.74 -18.93 8.10
CA LEU A 12 3.65 -17.95 8.01
C LEU A 12 3.86 -16.79 9.00
N LEU A 13 4.22 -17.10 10.25
CA LEU A 13 4.54 -16.09 11.26
C LEU A 13 5.77 -15.27 10.90
N GLY A 14 6.81 -15.93 10.37
CA GLY A 14 8.04 -15.27 9.90
C GLY A 14 7.76 -14.34 8.72
N ASN A 15 6.95 -14.77 7.76
CA ASN A 15 6.55 -13.93 6.63
C ASN A 15 5.70 -12.74 7.09
N ALA A 16 4.70 -12.97 7.96
CA ALA A 16 3.86 -11.88 8.50
C ALA A 16 4.69 -10.87 9.30
N ALA A 17 5.61 -11.34 10.13
CA ALA A 17 6.53 -10.50 10.88
C ALA A 17 7.43 -9.69 9.93
N THR A 18 7.99 -10.31 8.90
CA THR A 18 8.85 -9.64 7.90
C THR A 18 8.10 -8.52 7.18
N ILE A 19 6.84 -8.73 6.79
CA ILE A 19 6.00 -7.72 6.15
C ILE A 19 5.76 -6.54 7.11
N GLY A 20 5.43 -6.83 8.37
CA GLY A 20 5.26 -5.81 9.40
C GLY A 20 6.54 -5.02 9.66
N THR A 21 7.68 -5.70 9.76
CA THR A 21 9.00 -5.07 9.92
C THR A 21 9.35 -4.22 8.71
N HIS A 22 9.04 -4.63 7.48
CA HIS A 22 9.27 -3.82 6.28
C HIS A 22 8.49 -2.50 6.31
N LEU A 23 7.23 -2.54 6.76
CA LEU A 23 6.40 -1.35 6.98
C LEU A 23 7.00 -0.41 8.02
N VAL A 24 7.45 -0.95 9.16
CA VAL A 24 8.07 -0.16 10.22
C VAL A 24 9.42 0.41 9.75
N CYS A 25 10.27 -0.40 9.13
CA CYS A 25 11.57 0.01 8.58
C CYS A 25 11.42 1.12 7.54
N SER A 26 10.53 0.98 6.56
CA SER A 26 10.28 2.03 5.56
C SER A 26 9.76 3.34 6.18
N THR A 27 8.89 3.24 7.19
CA THR A 27 8.40 4.40 7.95
C THR A 27 9.53 5.10 8.71
N PHE A 28 10.38 4.34 9.40
CA PHE A 28 11.55 4.87 10.11
C PHE A 28 12.57 5.49 9.16
N VAL A 29 12.83 4.88 8.00
CA VAL A 29 13.75 5.41 6.98
C VAL A 29 13.20 6.71 6.39
N GLY A 30 11.90 6.75 6.04
CA GLY A 30 11.25 7.99 5.57
C GLY A 30 11.28 9.11 6.61
N MET A 31 11.03 8.78 7.87
CA MET A 31 11.11 9.72 9.00
C MET A 31 12.54 10.21 9.24
N ALA A 32 13.54 9.31 9.20
CA ALA A 32 14.95 9.66 9.40
C ALA A 32 15.48 10.54 8.26
N ILE A 33 15.14 10.22 7.01
CA ILE A 33 15.51 11.04 5.84
C ILE A 33 14.81 12.40 5.91
N GLY A 34 13.51 12.44 6.23
CA GLY A 34 12.77 13.69 6.40
C GLY A 34 13.35 14.58 7.51
N TRP A 35 13.74 13.98 8.64
CA TRP A 35 14.36 14.70 9.77
C TRP A 35 15.77 15.20 9.45
N TYR A 36 16.57 14.41 8.73
CA TYR A 36 17.92 14.82 8.31
C TYR A 36 17.88 15.96 7.28
N LEU A 37 16.94 15.93 6.33
CA LEU A 37 16.76 17.02 5.36
C LEU A 37 16.21 18.30 6.01
N ASP A 38 15.26 18.20 6.95
CA ASP A 38 14.76 19.36 7.73
C ASP A 38 15.93 20.07 8.47
N LYS A 39 16.87 19.27 9.01
CA LYS A 39 18.05 19.79 9.73
C LYS A 39 19.10 20.42 8.81
N TRP A 40 19.21 19.96 7.57
CA TRP A 40 20.17 20.48 6.60
C TRP A 40 19.67 21.75 5.88
N LEU A 41 18.35 21.90 5.72
CA LEU A 41 17.71 23.04 5.05
C LEU A 41 17.27 24.17 6.00
N GLY A 42 17.20 23.92 7.32
CA GLY A 42 16.97 24.96 8.33
C GLY A 42 15.59 25.62 8.29
N THR A 43 14.61 25.03 7.59
CA THR A 43 13.25 25.58 7.42
C THR A 43 12.20 24.76 8.18
N LYS A 44 11.21 25.47 8.73
CA LYS A 44 10.01 24.98 9.47
C LYS A 44 9.30 23.81 8.75
N PRO A 45 8.40 23.01 9.41
CA PRO A 45 8.12 21.59 9.15
C PRO A 45 7.46 21.31 7.78
N TRP A 46 8.21 21.54 6.71
CA TRP A 46 7.76 21.44 5.32
C TRP A 46 7.92 20.03 4.79
N PHE A 47 8.91 19.27 5.27
CA PHE A 47 9.08 17.88 4.88
C PHE A 47 7.98 16.98 5.44
N LEU A 48 7.54 17.24 6.67
CA LEU A 48 6.33 16.63 7.24
C LEU A 48 5.10 16.92 6.37
N LEU A 49 4.98 18.15 5.84
CA LEU A 49 3.90 18.56 4.95
C LEU A 49 3.97 17.89 3.56
N ILE A 50 5.18 17.70 3.01
CA ILE A 50 5.40 16.97 1.76
C ILE A 50 5.13 15.48 1.92
N PHE A 51 5.56 14.85 3.01
CA PHE A 51 5.26 13.44 3.29
C PHE A 51 3.78 13.22 3.58
N LEU A 52 3.13 14.18 4.24
CA LEU A 52 1.68 14.23 4.42
C LEU A 52 0.95 14.37 3.08
N LEU A 53 1.36 15.31 2.23
CA LEU A 53 0.79 15.50 0.89
C LEU A 53 1.06 14.31 -0.04
N PHE A 54 2.22 13.67 0.09
CA PHE A 54 2.57 12.47 -0.66
C PHE A 54 1.75 11.26 -0.17
N GLY A 55 1.53 11.12 1.14
CA GLY A 55 0.64 10.11 1.71
C GLY A 55 -0.81 10.31 1.27
N ILE A 56 -1.31 11.55 1.30
CA ILE A 56 -2.65 11.90 0.80
C ILE A 56 -2.74 11.62 -0.70
N GLY A 57 -1.76 12.08 -1.50
CA GLY A 57 -1.73 11.89 -2.95
C GLY A 57 -1.63 10.42 -3.38
N ALA A 58 -0.81 9.61 -2.69
CA ALA A 58 -0.72 8.17 -2.91
C ALA A 58 -2.04 7.45 -2.57
N GLY A 59 -2.71 7.85 -1.48
CA GLY A 59 -4.03 7.34 -1.11
C GLY A 59 -5.09 7.64 -2.16
N PHE A 60 -5.16 8.88 -2.64
CA PHE A 60 -6.07 9.28 -3.72
C PHE A 60 -5.80 8.52 -5.01
N LYS A 61 -4.53 8.35 -5.41
CA LYS A 61 -4.17 7.60 -6.62
C LYS A 61 -4.63 6.14 -6.53
N ASN A 62 -4.49 5.50 -5.38
CA ASN A 62 -4.89 4.11 -5.18
C ASN A 62 -6.43 3.95 -5.28
N VAL A 63 -7.19 4.89 -4.71
CA VAL A 63 -8.66 4.92 -4.81
C VAL A 63 -9.11 5.15 -6.25
N PHE A 64 -8.48 6.09 -6.99
CA PHE A 64 -8.83 6.33 -8.39
C PHE A 64 -8.61 5.11 -9.28
N ASP A 65 -7.52 4.38 -9.06
CA ASP A 65 -7.20 3.16 -9.80
C ASP A 65 -8.17 2.02 -9.47
N GLU A 66 -8.58 1.91 -8.21
CA GLU A 66 -9.55 0.92 -7.74
C GLU A 66 -10.95 1.22 -8.27
N VAL A 67 -11.39 2.49 -8.25
CA VAL A 67 -12.67 2.92 -8.84
C VAL A 67 -12.69 2.69 -10.35
N GLN A 68 -11.59 2.98 -11.07
CA GLN A 68 -11.51 2.67 -12.51
C GLN A 68 -11.57 1.17 -12.80
N LYS A 69 -10.93 0.35 -11.96
CA LYS A 69 -11.01 -1.12 -12.09
C LYS A 69 -12.43 -1.64 -11.83
N ILE A 70 -13.15 -1.05 -10.86
CA ILE A 70 -14.53 -1.42 -10.55
C ILE A 70 -15.46 -0.99 -11.69
N GLN A 71 -15.32 0.23 -12.23
CA GLN A 71 -16.12 0.68 -13.38
C GLN A 71 -15.85 -0.11 -14.67
N ARG A 72 -14.60 -0.52 -14.91
CA ARG A 72 -14.26 -1.40 -16.04
C ARG A 72 -14.80 -2.83 -15.85
N LYS A 73 -14.97 -3.30 -14.61
CA LYS A 73 -15.61 -4.59 -14.33
C LYS A 73 -17.14 -4.55 -14.53
N ASP A 74 -17.78 -3.40 -14.39
CA ASP A 74 -19.22 -3.23 -14.67
C ASP A 74 -19.55 -2.99 -16.14
N GLN A 75 -18.62 -2.49 -16.97
CA GLN A 75 -18.85 -2.33 -18.42
C GLN A 75 -18.48 -3.57 -19.26
N GLY A 76 -17.99 -4.64 -18.62
CA GLY A 76 -17.59 -5.90 -19.27
C GLY A 76 -18.68 -6.97 -19.39
N LYS A 77 -19.89 -6.72 -18.88
CA LYS A 77 -21.04 -7.62 -19.09
C LYS A 77 -22.12 -6.90 -19.88
N GLY A 78 -21.84 -6.67 -21.16
CA GLY A 78 -22.91 -6.61 -22.14
C GLY A 78 -23.57 -7.99 -22.25
N PRO A 79 -24.89 -8.03 -22.33
CA PRO A 79 -25.58 -8.94 -23.23
C PRO A 79 -26.23 -8.08 -24.32
N GLY A 80 -25.62 -8.12 -25.51
CA GLY A 80 -26.37 -7.85 -26.72
C GLY A 80 -27.33 -9.00 -27.00
N SER A 81 -28.36 -8.68 -27.79
CA SER A 81 -29.25 -9.58 -28.52
C SER A 81 -30.10 -10.52 -27.65
N ASN A 82 -31.42 -10.36 -27.75
CA ASN A 82 -32.34 -11.43 -28.16
C ASN A 82 -33.74 -10.81 -28.26
N ASN A 83 -33.99 -10.20 -29.41
CA ASN A 83 -35.31 -10.27 -30.02
C ASN A 83 -35.44 -11.71 -30.50
N GLU A 84 -36.40 -12.52 -30.01
CA GLU A 84 -37.14 -13.52 -30.78
C GLU A 84 -38.12 -14.29 -29.84
N SER A 85 -39.42 -13.99 -29.94
CA SER A 85 -40.59 -14.90 -29.98
C SER A 85 -41.86 -14.15 -29.63
#